data_AF-A0A495L2H2-F1
#
_entry.id   AF-A0A495L2H2-F1
#
_cell.length_a   1.000
_cell.length_b   1.000
_cell.length_c   1.000
_cell.angle_alpha   90.00
_cell.angle_beta   90.00
_cell.angle_gamma   90.00
#
_symmetry.space_group_name_H-M   'P 1'
#
loop_
_entity.id
_entity.type
_entity.pdbx_description
1 polymer ?
#
loop_
_entity_poly.entity_id
_entity_poly.type
_entity_poly.pdbx_seq_one_letter_code
_entity_poly.pdbx_strand_id
1 'polypeptide(L)'
;MTQTDADAKPHKEPKRRTGPVDFVKQCVGELRKVRWPTRRELVTYTIVVLVFVAIILSYVSLLDFAFGEAVTWLYSTFGRPAGV
;
A
#
# COMPACT_ATOMS: atom_id res chain seq x y z
N MET A 1 72.29 24.32 20.97
CA MET A 1 71.55 24.46 19.69
C MET A 1 70.74 23.19 19.50
N THR A 2 69.43 23.27 19.77
CA THR A 2 68.33 23.00 18.80
C THR A 2 68.11 21.50 18.60
N GLN A 3 66.96 20.89 18.83
CA GLN A 3 65.58 21.34 18.66
C GLN A 3 64.71 20.22 19.27
N THR A 4 64.09 20.43 20.43
CA THR A 4 62.62 20.47 20.55
C THR A 4 61.90 19.24 19.98
N ASP A 5 61.73 18.20 20.80
CA ASP A 5 60.72 17.15 20.67
C ASP A 5 59.30 17.72 20.82
N ALA A 6 58.87 18.55 19.87
CA ALA A 6 57.51 19.08 19.84
C ALA A 6 56.91 18.92 18.45
N ASP A 7 56.45 17.72 18.12
CA ASP A 7 55.31 17.57 17.19
C ASP A 7 54.58 16.24 17.42
N ALA A 8 54.06 16.03 18.64
CA ALA A 8 53.00 15.05 18.84
C ALA A 8 51.65 15.75 18.55
N LYS A 9 51.32 15.96 17.27
CA LYS A 9 49.99 16.47 16.89
C LYS A 9 48.94 15.42 17.27
N PRO A 10 47.93 15.77 18.08
CA PRO A 10 46.86 14.82 18.38
C PRO A 10 46.03 14.66 17.12
N HIS A 11 46.03 13.45 16.56
CA HIS A 11 45.12 13.08 15.48
C HIS A 11 43.69 13.07 16.04
N LYS A 12 43.01 14.22 15.98
CA LYS A 12 41.59 14.31 16.29
C LYS A 12 40.83 13.63 15.16
N GLU A 13 40.49 12.37 15.36
CA GLU A 13 39.51 11.69 14.53
C GLU A 13 38.19 12.48 14.56
N PRO A 14 37.71 12.99 13.42
CA PRO A 14 36.42 13.64 13.39
C PRO A 14 35.34 12.60 13.67
N LYS A 15 34.68 12.72 14.82
CA LYS A 15 33.51 11.92 15.21
C LYS A 15 32.44 12.06 14.14
N ARG A 16 32.41 11.11 13.21
CA ARG A 16 31.50 11.05 12.05
C ARG A 16 30.08 10.83 12.55
N ARG A 17 29.40 11.92 12.91
CA ARG A 17 27.95 11.91 13.16
C ARG A 17 27.28 11.52 11.84
N THR A 18 26.60 10.38 11.80
CA THR A 18 25.79 9.96 10.64
C THR A 18 24.80 11.08 10.33
N GLY A 19 25.06 11.84 9.28
CA GLY A 19 24.19 12.94 8.88
C GLY A 19 22.91 12.40 8.22
N PRO A 20 21.86 13.23 8.07
CA PRO A 20 20.67 12.88 7.29
C PRO A 20 21.00 12.36 5.88
N VAL A 21 22.10 12.85 5.30
CA VAL A 21 22.62 12.41 4.00
C VAL A 21 23.13 10.97 4.03
N ASP A 22 23.80 10.55 5.10
CA ASP A 22 24.26 9.17 5.25
C ASP A 22 23.10 8.21 5.52
N PHE A 23 22.07 8.66 6.25
CA PHE A 23 20.83 7.91 6.48
C PHE A 23 20.06 7.64 5.17
N VAL A 24 19.87 8.66 4.33
CA VAL A 24 19.19 8.49 3.02
C VAL A 24 19.99 7.54 2.11
N LYS A 25 21.33 7.61 2.13
CA LYS A 25 22.18 6.66 1.40
C LYS A 25 21.98 5.22 1.88
N GLN A 26 21.85 5.01 3.20
CA GLN A 26 21.52 3.70 3.77
C GLN A 26 20.12 3.24 3.36
N CYS A 27 19.10 4.09 3.44
CA CYS A 27 17.73 3.78 3.01
C CYS A 27 17.66 3.38 1.53
N VAL A 28 18.34 4.09 0.63
CA VAL A 28 18.40 3.73 -0.80
C VAL A 28 19.11 2.38 -1.01
N GLY A 29 20.15 2.09 -0.21
CA GLY A 29 20.82 0.79 -0.20
C GLY A 29 19.88 -0.36 0.18
N GLU A 30 19.01 -0.15 1.17
CA GLU A 30 18.01 -1.14 1.58
C GLU A 30 16.83 -1.22 0.60
N LEU A 31 16.35 -0.09 0.06
CA LEU A 31 15.28 -0.05 -0.94
C LEU A 31 15.66 -0.79 -2.24
N ARG A 32 16.96 -0.89 -2.55
CA ARG A 32 17.47 -1.72 -3.66
C ARG A 32 17.35 -3.23 -3.40
N LYS A 33 17.26 -3.65 -2.14
CA LYS A 33 17.01 -5.06 -1.78
C LYS A 33 15.54 -5.44 -1.90
N VAL A 34 14.64 -4.45 -1.99
CA VAL A 34 13.24 -4.69 -2.29
C VAL A 34 13.18 -5.30 -3.68
N ARG A 35 12.65 -6.53 -3.73
CA ARG A 35 12.40 -7.23 -4.99
C ARG A 35 11.30 -6.49 -5.71
N TRP A 36 11.67 -5.63 -6.65
CA TRP A 36 10.71 -4.95 -7.52
C TRP A 36 10.08 -6.00 -8.43
N PRO A 37 8.74 -6.13 -8.38
CA PRO A 37 8.07 -7.22 -9.06
C PRO A 37 8.16 -7.06 -10.58
N THR A 38 8.21 -8.17 -11.29
CA THR A 38 8.30 -8.17 -12.76
C THR A 38 6.97 -7.74 -13.38
N ARG A 39 6.98 -7.16 -14.60
CA ARG A 39 5.74 -6.73 -15.28
C ARG A 39 4.68 -7.84 -15.34
N ARG A 40 5.09 -9.10 -15.45
CA ARG A 40 4.21 -10.27 -15.47
C ARG A 40 3.53 -10.51 -14.12
N GLU A 41 4.26 -10.36 -13.02
CA GLU A 41 3.71 -10.48 -11.66
C GLU A 41 2.70 -9.37 -11.39
N LEU A 42 3.02 -8.12 -11.73
CA LEU A 42 2.08 -6.99 -11.62
C LEU A 42 0.76 -7.30 -12.31
N VAL A 43 0.83 -7.68 -13.59
CA VAL A 43 -0.37 -7.97 -14.40
C VAL A 43 -1.16 -9.13 -13.80
N THR A 44 -0.48 -10.19 -13.34
CA THR A 44 -1.15 -11.33 -12.71
C THR A 44 -1.90 -10.89 -11.46
N TYR A 45 -1.28 -10.09 -10.58
CA TYR A 45 -1.94 -9.59 -9.38
C TYR A 45 -3.11 -8.66 -9.69
N THR A 46 -2.97 -7.77 -10.68
CA THR A 46 -4.08 -6.92 -11.13
C THR A 46 -5.24 -7.75 -11.68
N ILE A 47 -4.98 -8.79 -12.50
CA ILE A 47 -6.03 -9.66 -13.05
C ILE A 47 -6.76 -10.41 -11.92
N VAL A 48 -6.04 -10.96 -10.95
CA VAL A 48 -6.66 -11.65 -9.81
C VAL A 48 -7.60 -10.72 -9.05
N VAL A 49 -7.17 -9.48 -8.78
CA VAL A 49 -8.00 -8.48 -8.10
C VAL A 49 -9.22 -8.10 -8.96
N LEU A 50 -9.05 -7.92 -10.27
CA LEU A 50 -10.18 -7.61 -11.17
C LEU A 50 -11.23 -8.72 -11.19
N VAL A 51 -10.81 -9.98 -11.27
CA VAL A 51 -11.73 -11.13 -11.22
C VAL A 51 -12.45 -11.19 -9.87
N PHE A 52 -11.72 -10.99 -8.77
CA PHE A 52 -12.31 -10.98 -7.43
C PHE A 52 -13.37 -9.87 -7.27
N VAL A 53 -13.05 -8.65 -7.71
CA VAL A 53 -13.99 -7.51 -7.69
C VAL A 53 -15.20 -7.80 -8.58
N ALA A 54 -15.02 -8.37 -9.77
CA ALA A 54 -16.12 -8.72 -10.66
C ALA A 54 -17.09 -9.73 -10.02
N ILE A 55 -16.57 -10.73 -9.31
CA ILE A 55 -17.39 -11.72 -8.58
C ILE A 55 -18.23 -11.01 -7.51
N ILE A 56 -17.61 -10.18 -6.67
CA ILE A 56 -18.35 -9.48 -5.60
C ILE A 56 -19.40 -8.55 -6.19
N LEU A 57 -19.06 -7.78 -7.22
CA LEU A 57 -20.03 -6.91 -7.91
C LEU A 57 -21.21 -7.71 -8.47
N SER A 58 -20.94 -8.86 -9.10
CA SER A 58 -22.00 -9.72 -9.62
C SER A 58 -22.90 -10.27 -8.51
N TYR A 59 -22.33 -10.63 -7.36
CA TYR A 59 -23.07 -11.14 -6.22
C TYR A 59 -23.95 -10.06 -5.58
N VAL A 60 -23.38 -8.88 -5.32
CA VAL A 60 -24.13 -7.74 -4.77
C VAL A 60 -25.23 -7.31 -5.73
N SER A 61 -24.92 -7.17 -7.03
CA SER A 61 -25.91 -6.81 -8.04
C SER A 61 -27.06 -7.82 -8.13
N LEU A 62 -26.77 -9.11 -8.00
CA LEU A 62 -27.80 -10.15 -8.01
C LEU A 62 -28.69 -10.06 -6.78
N LEU A 63 -28.10 -9.84 -5.61
CA LEU A 63 -28.85 -9.62 -4.37
C LEU A 63 -29.70 -8.35 -4.43
N ASP A 64 -29.16 -7.24 -4.92
CA ASP A 64 -29.90 -5.98 -5.07
C ASP A 64 -31.14 -6.16 -5.96
N PHE A 65 -31.01 -6.93 -7.05
CA PHE A 65 -32.13 -7.28 -7.91
C PHE A 65 -33.17 -8.13 -7.19
N ALA A 66 -32.73 -9.17 -6.45
CA ALA A 66 -33.62 -10.02 -5.67
C ALA A 66 -34.37 -9.25 -4.57
N PHE A 67 -33.69 -8.33 -3.89
CA PHE A 67 -34.31 -7.47 -2.87
C PHE A 67 -35.28 -6.47 -3.49
N GLY A 68 -34.99 -5.90 -4.65
CA GLY A 68 -35.90 -4.99 -5.35
C GLY A 68 -37.25 -5.64 -5.62
N GLU A 69 -37.25 -6.81 -6.25
CA GLU A 69 -38.47 -7.59 -6.51
C GLU A 69 -39.18 -8.01 -5.21
N ALA A 70 -38.42 -8.45 -4.19
CA ALA A 70 -38.99 -8.84 -2.90
C ALA A 70 -39.71 -7.69 -2.19
N VAL A 71 -39.15 -6.47 -2.24
CA VAL A 71 -39.75 -5.27 -1.63
C VAL A 71 -40.99 -4.84 -2.40
N THR A 72 -40.97 -4.87 -3.74
CA THR A 72 -42.16 -4.58 -4.56
C THR A 72 -43.28 -5.58 -4.29
N TRP A 73 -42.96 -6.87 -4.23
CA TRP A 73 -43.92 -7.90 -3.90
C TRP A 73 -44.52 -7.69 -2.49
N LEU A 74 -43.68 -7.41 -1.50
CA LEU A 74 -44.09 -7.16 -0.13
C LEU A 74 -45.02 -5.93 -0.03
N TYR A 75 -44.65 -4.82 -0.67
CA TYR A 75 -45.47 -3.61 -0.68
C TYR A 75 -46.79 -3.83 -1.44
N SER A 76 -46.78 -4.57 -2.54
CA SER A 76 -48.02 -4.89 -3.27
C SER A 76 -48.97 -5.76 -2.43
N THR A 77 -48.42 -6.63 -1.58
CA THR A 77 -49.16 -7.56 -0.72
C THR A 77 -49.68 -6.88 0.54
N PHE A 78 -48.90 -6.00 1.18
CA PHE A 78 -49.26 -5.35 2.44
C PHE A 78 -49.79 -3.93 2.30
N GLY A 79 -49.48 -3.23 1.21
CA GLY A 79 -49.70 -1.79 1.01
C GLY A 79 -50.90 -1.42 0.13
N ARG A 80 -51.72 -2.38 -0.31
CA ARG A 80 -53.01 -2.05 -0.96
C ARG A 80 -54.12 -1.89 0.09
N PRO A 81 -54.58 -0.67 0.43
CA PRO A 81 -56.00 -0.51 0.68
C PRO A 81 -56.70 -0.82 -0.65
N ALA A 82 -57.46 -1.91 -0.68
CA ALA A 82 -58.37 -2.20 -1.78
C ALA A 82 -59.44 -1.10 -1.82
N GLY A 83 -59.18 -0.02 -2.55
CA GLY A 83 -60.14 1.06 -2.79
C GLY A 83 -59.55 2.46 -2.69
N VAL A 84 -58.85 2.90 -3.74
CA VAL A 84 -59.06 4.13 -4.54
C VAL A 84 -58.47 3.86 -5.93
#